data_AF-A0A212CVR0-F1
#
_entry.id   AF-A0A212CVR0-F1
#
_cell.length_a   1.000
_cell.length_b   1.000
_cell.length_c   1.000
_cell.angle_alpha   90.00
_cell.angle_beta   90.00
_cell.angle_gamma   90.00
#
_symmetry.space_group_name_H-M   'P 1'
#
loop_
_entity.id
_entity.type
_entity.pdbx_description
1 polymer ?
#
loop_
_entity_poly.entity_id
_entity_poly.type
_entity_poly.pdbx_seq_one_letter_code
_entity_poly.pdbx_strand_id
1 'polypeptide(L)'
;MATVAVAVREDSGSGMKAELAPRSGAGGREMTQEEKLQLRKEKKQQKKKRKEEKGAEAETGSAVSAAHCQGGPAKHLTGPDSQLGTTKEKVPAGRSKAELRAERRAKQEAERALKQARKGDQGGPPPQACPSTAGETPSGVKRLPEHSQVDDPTLLRRLVKKPERQQVPTRKDYGSKVSLFSHLPQYSRQNSLTQFMSIPSSVIHPAMVRLGLQYSQGLVSGSNARCIALLRALQQVIQDYTTPPNEELSRDLVNKLKPYFSFLTQCRPLSASMYNAIKFLNKEITVVSSSKREEEAKSELQAAIDRYIKEKIVLAAQAISRFAYKKISNGDVILVYGCSSLVSQILQEAWAKGRQFRVVVVDSRPRLEGKHTLRSLVRAGVPASYLLIPAASYVLPEVSKVLLGAHALLANGSVMSRVGTAQLALVARAHNVPVLVCCETYKFCERVQTDAFVSNELDDPDDLLCERGEHVALANWQNHSSLRLLNLVYDVTPPELVDLVITELGMIPCSSVPVVLRVKSSDQ
;
A
#
# COMPACT_ATOMS: atom_id res chain seq x y z
N MET A 1 7.70 -49.23 -1.46
CA MET A 1 8.72 -49.43 -0.40
C MET A 1 10.08 -49.28 -1.01
N ALA A 2 10.79 -48.20 -0.69
CA ALA A 2 12.21 -48.04 -0.96
C ALA A 2 12.75 -47.00 0.03
N THR A 3 13.33 -47.52 1.10
CA THR A 3 13.97 -46.86 2.23
C THR A 3 15.34 -46.37 1.80
N VAL A 4 15.71 -45.12 2.10
CA VAL A 4 17.10 -44.65 2.01
C VAL A 4 17.55 -44.19 3.39
N ALA A 5 18.63 -44.83 3.84
CA ALA A 5 19.17 -44.84 5.18
C ALA A 5 19.91 -43.55 5.55
N VAL A 6 19.76 -43.18 6.82
CA VAL A 6 20.51 -42.13 7.52
C VAL A 6 21.86 -42.72 7.94
N ALA A 7 22.97 -42.09 7.54
CA ALA A 7 24.31 -42.44 7.99
C ALA A 7 24.78 -41.42 9.05
N VAL A 8 24.89 -41.91 10.28
CA VAL A 8 25.54 -41.28 11.43
C VAL A 8 27.04 -41.52 11.34
N ARG A 9 27.86 -40.50 11.58
CA ARG A 9 29.29 -40.66 11.89
C ARG A 9 29.61 -39.82 13.12
N GLU A 10 29.75 -40.51 14.25
CA GLU A 10 30.63 -40.10 15.35
C GLU A 10 32.00 -40.69 15.05
N ASP A 11 33.07 -39.90 15.21
CA ASP A 11 34.24 -40.40 15.93
C ASP A 11 35.08 -39.26 16.49
N SER A 12 35.95 -39.66 17.40
CA SER A 12 36.42 -38.99 18.59
C SER A 12 37.93 -38.69 18.54
N GLY A 13 38.39 -37.72 19.34
CA GLY A 13 39.62 -37.87 20.13
C GLY A 13 40.93 -37.19 19.69
N SER A 14 41.30 -36.16 20.47
CA SER A 14 42.68 -35.72 20.85
C SER A 14 43.55 -35.04 19.78
N GLY A 15 44.32 -33.97 20.03
CA GLY A 15 44.66 -33.22 21.25
C GLY A 15 46.13 -32.81 21.15
N MET A 16 46.45 -31.50 21.08
CA MET A 16 47.74 -30.99 21.57
C MET A 16 47.71 -29.48 21.78
N LYS A 17 48.21 -29.10 22.96
CA LYS A 17 48.24 -27.79 23.60
C LYS A 17 49.31 -26.88 23.00
N ALA A 18 49.07 -25.57 23.05
CA ALA A 18 50.11 -24.56 23.24
C ALA A 18 49.61 -23.51 24.24
N GLU A 19 50.26 -23.48 25.40
CA GLU A 19 50.12 -22.52 26.51
C GLU A 19 50.58 -21.11 26.11
N LEU A 20 49.86 -20.09 26.61
CA LEU A 20 50.41 -18.76 26.87
C LEU A 20 49.74 -18.20 28.15
N ALA A 21 50.61 -17.80 29.09
CA ALA A 21 50.33 -17.48 30.49
C ALA A 21 49.65 -16.09 30.70
N PRO A 22 49.16 -15.78 31.93
CA PRO A 22 48.11 -14.77 32.17
C PRO A 22 48.66 -13.36 32.47
N ARG A 23 47.88 -12.32 32.16
CA ARG A 23 48.11 -10.95 32.65
C ARG A 23 46.91 -10.43 33.43
N SER A 24 47.15 -10.28 34.74
CA SER A 24 46.65 -9.29 35.71
C SER A 24 45.27 -8.65 35.46
N GLY A 25 44.34 -8.95 36.37
CA GLY A 25 43.01 -8.38 36.42
C GLY A 25 42.95 -6.87 36.66
N ALA A 26 41.96 -6.25 36.03
CA ALA A 26 41.40 -4.98 36.45
C ALA A 26 39.93 -5.23 36.78
N GLY A 27 39.63 -5.31 38.08
CA GLY A 27 38.27 -5.44 38.58
C GLY A 27 37.46 -4.18 38.25
N GLY A 28 36.43 -4.34 37.43
CA GLY A 28 35.41 -3.32 37.23
C GLY A 28 34.57 -3.19 38.48
N ARG A 29 34.80 -2.13 39.27
CA ARG A 29 33.93 -1.73 40.37
C ARG A 29 32.60 -1.24 39.78
N GLU A 30 31.49 -1.90 40.10
CA GLU A 30 30.16 -1.40 39.76
C GLU A 30 29.88 -0.11 40.56
N MET A 31 29.68 1.02 39.86
CA MET A 31 29.38 2.31 40.50
C MET A 31 28.07 2.22 41.32
N THR A 32 28.15 2.67 42.57
CA THR A 32 27.03 2.68 43.52
C THR A 32 25.93 3.65 43.05
N GLN A 33 24.71 3.46 43.55
CA GLN A 33 23.56 4.30 43.15
C GLN A 33 23.78 5.79 43.49
N GLU A 34 24.55 6.09 44.54
CA GLU A 34 24.87 7.46 44.96
C GLU A 34 25.82 8.16 43.98
N GLU A 35 26.86 7.47 43.49
CA GLU A 35 27.78 7.99 42.46
C GLU A 35 27.05 8.31 41.15
N LYS A 36 26.10 7.46 40.74
CA LYS A 36 25.26 7.70 39.55
C LYS A 36 24.33 8.90 39.73
N LEU A 37 23.89 9.18 40.96
CA LEU A 37 23.05 10.33 41.30
C LEU A 37 23.86 11.64 41.31
N GLN A 38 25.11 11.61 41.79
CA GLN A 38 26.04 12.74 41.72
C GLN A 38 26.40 13.10 40.27
N LEU A 39 26.75 12.10 39.44
CA LEU A 39 27.00 12.31 38.00
C LEU A 39 25.79 12.89 37.25
N ARG A 40 24.57 12.54 37.66
CA ARG A 40 23.35 13.15 37.11
C ARG A 40 23.13 14.59 37.57
N LYS A 41 23.46 14.92 38.82
CA LYS A 41 23.39 16.30 39.34
C LYS A 41 24.43 17.20 38.67
N GLU A 42 25.65 16.73 38.49
CA GLU A 42 26.73 17.46 37.81
C GLU A 42 26.39 17.71 36.33
N LYS A 43 25.91 16.70 35.59
CA LYS A 43 25.46 16.89 34.20
C LYS A 43 24.30 17.89 34.09
N LYS A 44 23.43 17.96 35.09
CA LYS A 44 22.30 18.91 35.11
C LYS A 44 22.76 20.33 35.41
N GLN A 45 23.75 20.52 36.29
CA GLN A 45 24.38 21.81 36.53
C GLN A 45 25.19 22.30 35.32
N GLN A 46 25.92 21.41 34.65
CA GLN A 46 26.71 21.75 33.46
C GLN A 46 25.82 22.11 32.26
N LYS A 47 24.64 21.49 32.14
CA LYS A 47 23.61 21.85 31.15
C LYS A 47 22.93 23.19 31.46
N LYS A 48 22.81 23.56 32.75
CA LYS A 48 22.27 24.86 33.19
C LYS A 48 23.27 25.99 32.90
N LYS A 49 24.56 25.79 33.23
CA LYS A 49 25.65 26.72 32.89
C LYS A 49 25.75 27.00 31.39
N ARG A 50 25.70 25.96 30.54
CA ARG A 50 25.68 26.12 29.07
C ARG A 50 24.45 26.85 28.53
N LYS A 51 23.34 26.87 29.27
CA LYS A 51 22.11 27.56 28.87
C LYS A 51 22.11 29.03 29.32
N GLU A 52 22.81 29.34 30.40
CA GLU A 52 23.07 30.71 30.88
C GLU A 52 24.15 31.39 30.02
N GLU A 53 25.20 30.69 29.60
CA GLU A 53 26.21 31.22 28.65
C GLU A 53 25.60 31.54 27.27
N LYS A 54 24.72 30.67 26.75
CA LYS A 54 24.00 30.93 25.48
C LYS A 54 22.93 32.04 25.57
N GLY A 55 22.50 32.39 26.78
CA GLY A 55 21.56 33.49 27.00
C GLY A 55 22.24 34.86 27.05
N ALA A 56 23.53 34.90 27.40
CA ALA A 56 24.31 36.13 27.54
C ALA A 56 24.97 36.61 26.22
N GLU A 57 25.19 35.72 25.24
CA GLU A 57 25.75 36.08 23.92
C GLU A 57 24.73 36.66 22.91
N ALA A 58 23.45 36.78 23.28
CA ALA A 58 22.40 37.29 22.38
C ALA A 58 22.04 38.77 22.56
N GLU A 59 22.62 39.49 23.53
CA GLU A 59 22.31 40.91 23.80
C GLU A 59 23.45 41.91 23.53
N THR A 60 24.57 41.50 22.94
CA THR A 60 25.64 42.44 22.55
C THR A 60 26.13 42.18 21.13
N GLY A 61 25.52 42.86 20.16
CA GLY A 61 26.10 42.95 18.82
C GLY A 61 25.16 43.41 17.71
N SER A 62 24.88 44.71 17.60
CA SER A 62 24.87 45.35 16.28
C SER A 62 24.93 46.87 16.40
N ALA A 63 26.06 47.44 16.01
CA ALA A 63 26.18 48.84 15.67
C ALA A 63 27.05 48.95 14.40
N VAL A 64 26.56 49.79 13.47
CA VAL A 64 27.32 50.58 12.48
C VAL A 64 27.56 49.99 11.07
N SER A 65 26.77 50.54 10.13
CA SER A 65 27.10 51.07 8.80
C SER A 65 27.30 50.19 7.56
N ALA A 66 26.51 50.49 6.52
CA ALA A 66 27.03 50.87 5.21
C ALA A 66 25.99 51.68 4.42
N ALA A 67 26.39 52.84 3.93
CA ALA A 67 25.65 53.70 3.02
C ALA A 67 26.30 53.66 1.61
N HIS A 68 25.43 53.78 0.59
CA HIS A 68 25.62 54.45 -0.71
C HIS A 68 26.49 53.85 -1.83
N CYS A 69 25.83 53.59 -2.98
CA CYS A 69 25.97 54.27 -4.30
C CYS A 69 25.65 53.27 -5.44
N GLN A 70 25.03 53.57 -6.59
CA GLN A 70 24.22 54.65 -7.16
C GLN A 70 23.87 54.19 -8.61
N GLY A 71 22.74 54.62 -9.18
CA GLY A 71 22.50 54.56 -10.64
C GLY A 71 21.02 54.44 -11.04
N GLY A 72 20.33 55.57 -11.28
CA GLY A 72 18.93 55.65 -11.74
C GLY A 72 18.79 55.57 -13.28
N PRO A 73 17.80 56.22 -13.94
CA PRO A 73 16.62 56.94 -13.43
C PRO A 73 15.29 56.59 -14.14
N ALA A 74 14.20 57.20 -13.63
CA ALA A 74 12.83 57.14 -14.14
C ALA A 74 12.59 57.90 -15.46
N LYS A 75 11.58 57.48 -16.23
CA LYS A 75 10.81 58.33 -17.14
C LYS A 75 9.31 57.98 -17.12
N HIS A 76 8.52 59.00 -16.78
CA HIS A 76 7.10 59.15 -17.10
C HIS A 76 6.94 59.42 -18.61
N LEU A 77 5.76 59.10 -19.19
CA LEU A 77 4.99 59.83 -20.25
C LEU A 77 3.86 58.88 -20.76
N THR A 78 2.60 59.16 -20.43
CA THR A 78 1.49 59.65 -21.31
C THR A 78 0.55 58.57 -21.84
N GLY A 79 -0.75 58.67 -21.51
CA GLY A 79 -1.87 58.02 -22.23
C GLY A 79 -2.17 58.72 -23.57
N PRO A 80 -3.26 58.40 -24.31
CA PRO A 80 -4.63 58.45 -23.75
C PRO A 80 -5.68 57.44 -24.32
N ASP A 81 -6.88 57.56 -23.76
CA ASP A 81 -8.23 57.31 -24.31
C ASP A 81 -8.79 55.90 -24.53
N SER A 82 -9.75 55.55 -23.65
CA SER A 82 -11.13 55.26 -24.07
C SER A 82 -12.10 55.35 -22.88
N GLN A 83 -12.87 56.45 -22.82
CA GLN A 83 -14.23 56.54 -22.27
C GLN A 83 -15.16 55.60 -23.07
N LEU A 84 -16.34 55.09 -22.67
CA LEU A 84 -17.32 55.35 -21.62
C LEU A 84 -18.28 54.13 -21.64
N GLY A 85 -18.95 53.78 -20.53
CA GLY A 85 -20.04 52.78 -20.56
C GLY A 85 -20.44 52.21 -19.20
N THR A 86 -20.92 53.05 -18.30
CA THR A 86 -21.51 52.66 -17.01
C THR A 86 -23.04 52.57 -17.10
N THR A 87 -23.61 51.41 -16.78
CA THR A 87 -24.96 51.29 -16.22
C THR A 87 -24.81 50.90 -14.75
N LYS A 88 -25.14 51.84 -13.86
CA LYS A 88 -25.19 51.67 -12.39
C LYS A 88 -26.54 51.08 -12.00
N GLU A 89 -26.51 49.98 -11.25
CA GLU A 89 -27.56 49.64 -10.29
C GLU A 89 -26.97 49.78 -8.87
N LYS A 90 -27.73 50.46 -7.98
CA LYS A 90 -27.31 50.89 -6.64
C LYS A 90 -27.40 49.75 -5.62
N VAL A 91 -26.39 49.58 -4.78
CA VAL A 91 -26.44 48.83 -3.51
C VAL A 91 -26.01 49.77 -2.36
N PRO A 92 -26.65 49.74 -1.17
CA PRO A 92 -26.38 50.70 -0.09
C PRO A 92 -25.06 50.40 0.66
N ALA A 93 -24.52 51.47 1.27
CA ALA A 93 -23.24 51.53 1.96
C ALA A 93 -23.01 50.41 3.00
N GLY A 94 -21.95 49.62 2.79
CA GLY A 94 -21.51 48.55 3.67
C GLY A 94 -20.56 49.04 4.76
N ARG A 95 -20.85 48.67 6.01
CA ARG A 95 -19.99 48.84 7.20
C ARG A 95 -18.60 48.23 6.96
N SER A 96 -17.57 48.84 7.56
CA SER A 96 -16.20 48.44 7.29
C SER A 96 -15.91 47.01 7.80
N LYS A 97 -15.02 46.29 7.12
CA LYS A 97 -14.61 44.90 7.47
C LYS A 97 -14.07 44.78 8.91
N ALA A 98 -13.63 45.89 9.51
CA ALA A 98 -13.18 45.96 10.89
C ALA A 98 -14.34 45.91 11.89
N GLU A 99 -15.43 46.62 11.62
CA GLU A 99 -16.62 46.66 12.49
C GLU A 99 -17.33 45.31 12.54
N LEU A 100 -17.47 44.62 11.40
CA LEU A 100 -18.06 43.27 11.35
C LEU A 100 -17.21 42.22 12.10
N ARG A 101 -15.90 42.42 12.18
CA ARG A 101 -15.00 41.56 12.97
C ARG A 101 -15.07 41.87 14.47
N ALA A 102 -15.22 43.13 14.85
CA ALA A 102 -15.42 43.54 16.23
C ALA A 102 -16.77 43.01 16.78
N GLU A 103 -17.84 43.11 15.99
CA GLU A 103 -19.17 42.63 16.37
C GLU A 103 -19.20 41.10 16.55
N ARG A 104 -18.47 40.34 15.71
CA ARG A 104 -18.32 38.88 15.87
C ARG A 104 -17.56 38.48 17.13
N ARG A 105 -16.54 39.24 17.52
CA ARG A 105 -15.77 38.98 18.75
C ARG A 105 -16.60 39.27 20.00
N ALA A 106 -17.33 40.40 20.00
CA ALA A 106 -18.23 40.76 21.09
C ALA A 106 -19.33 39.71 21.32
N LYS A 107 -19.93 39.17 20.23
CA LYS A 107 -20.91 38.09 20.32
C LYS A 107 -20.32 36.79 20.88
N GLN A 108 -19.08 36.44 20.53
CA GLN A 108 -18.41 35.25 21.07
C GLN A 108 -18.01 35.39 22.55
N GLU A 109 -17.64 36.59 23.01
CA GLU A 109 -17.34 36.83 24.43
C GLU A 109 -18.60 36.82 25.29
N ALA A 110 -19.70 37.40 24.81
CA ALA A 110 -20.99 37.34 25.49
C ALA A 110 -21.48 35.88 25.65
N GLU A 111 -21.31 35.03 24.63
CA GLU A 111 -21.67 33.61 24.70
C GLU A 111 -20.80 32.81 25.69
N ARG A 112 -19.51 33.15 25.83
CA ARG A 112 -18.63 32.53 26.83
C ARG A 112 -18.98 32.95 28.24
N ALA A 113 -19.30 34.24 28.45
CA ALA A 113 -19.75 34.75 29.74
C ALA A 113 -21.05 34.06 30.18
N LEU A 114 -22.00 33.85 29.27
CA LEU A 114 -23.27 33.16 29.57
C LEU A 114 -23.08 31.67 29.93
N LYS A 115 -22.10 30.99 29.30
CA LYS A 115 -21.74 29.60 29.61
C LYS A 115 -20.96 29.45 30.91
N GLN A 116 -20.18 30.45 31.31
CA GLN A 116 -19.51 30.48 32.61
C GLN A 116 -20.48 30.79 33.75
N ALA A 117 -21.44 31.70 33.54
CA ALA A 117 -22.50 31.98 34.52
C ALA A 117 -23.39 30.76 34.81
N ARG A 118 -23.68 29.93 33.80
CA ARG A 118 -24.47 28.68 33.96
C ARG A 118 -23.73 27.53 34.68
N LYS A 119 -22.42 27.65 34.92
CA LYS A 119 -21.63 26.66 35.69
C LYS A 119 -21.46 27.02 37.16
N GLY A 120 -21.87 28.23 37.58
CA GLY A 120 -21.72 28.72 38.95
C GLY A 120 -22.88 28.39 39.90
N ASP A 121 -23.96 27.78 39.42
CA ASP A 121 -25.19 27.60 40.19
C ASP A 121 -25.63 26.13 40.21
N GLN A 122 -24.95 25.33 41.03
CA GLN A 122 -25.39 24.03 41.57
C GLN A 122 -24.41 23.56 42.65
N GLY A 123 -24.60 24.05 43.88
CA GLY A 123 -23.92 23.59 45.08
C GLY A 123 -24.93 23.40 46.22
N GLY A 124 -25.26 22.16 46.55
CA GLY A 124 -26.10 21.78 47.70
C GLY A 124 -25.77 20.34 48.16
N PRO A 125 -25.82 20.04 49.48
CA PRO A 125 -25.13 18.88 50.09
C PRO A 125 -25.94 17.57 50.01
N PRO A 126 -25.32 16.39 50.27
CA PRO A 126 -25.85 15.09 49.86
C PRO A 126 -26.72 14.42 50.93
N PRO A 127 -27.71 13.60 50.56
CA PRO A 127 -28.21 12.53 51.43
C PRO A 127 -27.88 11.12 50.91
N GLN A 128 -27.84 10.22 51.89
CA GLN A 128 -27.42 8.82 51.85
C GLN A 128 -28.32 7.87 51.05
N ALA A 129 -27.75 6.69 50.76
CA ALA A 129 -28.24 5.59 49.94
C ALA A 129 -29.51 4.87 50.42
N CYS A 130 -30.34 4.39 49.47
CA CYS A 130 -30.74 2.98 49.25
C CYS A 130 -31.78 2.84 48.10
N PRO A 131 -32.03 1.64 47.54
CA PRO A 131 -32.12 1.42 46.09
C PRO A 131 -33.53 1.12 45.55
N SER A 132 -33.80 1.41 44.27
CA SER A 132 -34.80 0.67 43.47
C SER A 132 -34.65 0.88 41.96
N THR A 133 -34.41 -0.23 41.26
CA THR A 133 -35.09 -0.72 40.03
C THR A 133 -35.33 0.18 38.82
N ALA A 134 -34.69 -0.25 37.72
CA ALA A 134 -35.25 -0.51 36.38
C ALA A 134 -36.04 0.60 35.65
N GLY A 135 -35.51 1.02 34.50
CA GLY A 135 -36.23 1.76 33.47
C GLY A 135 -35.30 2.29 32.39
N GLU A 136 -35.40 1.71 31.20
CA GLU A 136 -34.57 1.89 30.01
C GLU A 136 -34.55 3.34 29.44
N THR A 137 -33.41 3.75 28.86
CA THR A 137 -33.39 4.73 27.74
C THR A 137 -32.25 4.44 26.74
N PRO A 138 -32.43 4.84 25.46
CA PRO A 138 -31.66 4.35 24.33
C PRO A 138 -30.39 5.17 24.01
N SER A 139 -29.46 4.48 23.34
CA SER A 139 -28.16 4.95 22.87
C SER A 139 -28.22 6.18 21.95
N GLY A 140 -27.86 7.34 22.48
CA GLY A 140 -27.50 8.54 21.72
C GLY A 140 -25.99 8.64 21.53
N VAL A 141 -25.55 8.69 20.26
CA VAL A 141 -24.15 8.76 19.82
C VAL A 141 -23.46 10.02 20.37
N LYS A 142 -22.50 9.87 21.29
CA LYS A 142 -21.58 10.94 21.72
C LYS A 142 -20.37 11.02 20.76
N ARG A 143 -20.23 12.16 20.07
CA ARG A 143 -19.00 12.54 19.33
C ARG A 143 -17.82 12.69 20.31
N LEU A 144 -16.65 12.18 19.93
CA LEU A 144 -15.40 12.31 20.67
C LEU A 144 -14.81 13.74 20.52
N PRO A 145 -14.14 14.30 21.54
CA PRO A 145 -13.50 15.62 21.46
C PRO A 145 -12.20 15.62 20.64
N GLU A 146 -12.02 16.65 19.81
CA GLU A 146 -10.82 16.94 19.03
C GLU A 146 -9.68 17.48 19.90
N HIS A 147 -8.86 16.58 20.45
CA HIS A 147 -7.42 16.69 20.75
C HIS A 147 -7.07 15.75 21.90
N SER A 148 -6.59 14.55 21.57
CA SER A 148 -5.93 13.66 22.53
C SER A 148 -4.58 13.25 21.95
N GLN A 149 -3.52 13.43 22.73
CA GLN A 149 -2.16 13.09 22.34
C GLN A 149 -2.03 11.59 22.05
N VAL A 150 -1.28 11.24 21.02
CA VAL A 150 -1.25 9.90 20.39
C VAL A 150 -0.49 8.84 21.23
N ASP A 151 0.07 9.23 22.38
CA ASP A 151 0.93 8.37 23.21
C ASP A 151 0.28 7.91 24.53
N ASP A 152 -1.06 7.82 24.60
CA ASP A 152 -1.71 7.29 25.80
C ASP A 152 -1.69 5.74 25.80
N PRO A 153 -0.96 5.09 26.73
CA PRO A 153 -0.88 3.62 26.79
C PRO A 153 -2.23 2.95 27.04
N THR A 154 -3.24 3.70 27.53
CA THR A 154 -4.59 3.18 27.73
C THR A 154 -5.40 3.10 26.43
N LEU A 155 -5.17 4.01 25.47
CA LEU A 155 -5.76 3.95 24.13
C LEU A 155 -5.15 2.83 23.29
N LEU A 156 -3.83 2.64 23.39
CA LEU A 156 -3.14 1.49 22.79
C LEU A 156 -3.67 0.17 23.36
N ARG A 157 -3.87 0.06 24.68
CA ARG A 157 -4.51 -1.12 25.30
C ARG A 157 -5.97 -1.30 24.88
N ARG A 158 -6.74 -0.24 24.62
CA ARG A 158 -8.11 -0.33 24.10
C ARG A 158 -8.17 -0.74 22.62
N LEU A 159 -7.20 -0.34 21.81
CA LEU A 159 -7.02 -0.81 20.44
C LEU A 159 -6.58 -2.29 20.41
N VAL A 160 -5.72 -2.70 21.37
CA VAL A 160 -5.26 -4.09 21.54
C VAL A 160 -6.29 -4.98 22.25
N LYS A 161 -7.29 -4.43 22.96
CA LYS A 161 -8.43 -5.17 23.54
C LYS A 161 -9.61 -5.37 22.58
N LYS A 162 -9.48 -4.98 21.31
CA LYS A 162 -10.46 -5.30 20.26
C LYS A 162 -10.34 -6.66 19.53
N PRO A 163 -9.53 -7.68 19.93
CA PRO A 163 -9.50 -8.95 19.21
C PRO A 163 -10.51 -9.97 19.73
N GLU A 164 -11.20 -9.75 20.86
CA GLU A 164 -12.14 -10.75 21.42
C GLU A 164 -13.37 -11.03 20.53
N ARG A 165 -13.61 -10.25 19.46
CA ARG A 165 -14.65 -10.53 18.46
C ARG A 165 -14.13 -11.09 17.13
N GLN A 166 -12.83 -11.23 16.95
CA GLN A 166 -12.28 -11.81 15.72
C GLN A 166 -12.05 -13.30 15.94
N GLN A 167 -12.98 -14.12 15.43
CA GLN A 167 -12.90 -15.59 15.52
C GLN A 167 -11.65 -16.17 14.82
N VAL A 168 -10.97 -15.37 14.00
CA VAL A 168 -9.72 -15.73 13.33
C VAL A 168 -8.55 -14.99 14.00
N PRO A 169 -7.52 -15.70 14.51
CA PRO A 169 -6.37 -15.08 15.15
C PRO A 169 -5.53 -14.27 14.14
N THR A 170 -4.88 -13.21 14.60
CA THR A 170 -3.96 -12.43 13.74
C THR A 170 -2.62 -13.16 13.61
N ARG A 171 -2.08 -13.21 12.38
CA ARG A 171 -0.72 -13.73 12.14
C ARG A 171 0.31 -12.85 12.86
N LYS A 172 1.31 -13.50 13.47
CA LYS A 172 2.46 -12.82 14.05
C LYS A 172 3.37 -12.30 12.94
N ASP A 173 3.87 -11.09 13.10
CA ASP A 173 4.93 -10.57 12.23
C ASP A 173 6.19 -11.44 12.35
N TYR A 174 6.90 -11.63 11.24
CA TYR A 174 8.09 -12.47 11.15
C TYR A 174 9.36 -11.64 11.01
N GLY A 175 10.34 -11.94 11.86
CA GLY A 175 11.65 -11.29 11.83
C GLY A 175 11.66 -9.85 12.34
N SER A 176 12.81 -9.19 12.20
CA SER A 176 12.96 -7.79 12.57
C SER A 176 12.71 -6.89 11.37
N LYS A 177 11.68 -6.04 11.45
CA LYS A 177 11.31 -5.11 10.36
C LYS A 177 12.32 -3.98 10.20
N VAL A 178 12.43 -3.47 8.98
CA VAL A 178 13.09 -2.19 8.69
C VAL A 178 12.23 -1.05 9.24
N SER A 179 12.85 -0.05 9.87
CA SER A 179 12.17 1.04 10.58
C SER A 179 11.10 1.76 9.74
N LEU A 180 11.45 2.11 8.49
CA LEU A 180 10.53 2.77 7.55
C LEU A 180 9.27 1.96 7.25
N PHE A 181 9.37 0.62 7.30
CA PHE A 181 8.30 -0.31 6.97
C PHE A 181 7.68 -0.97 8.21
N SER A 182 7.90 -0.40 9.40
CA SER A 182 7.32 -0.89 10.66
C SER A 182 5.79 -0.96 10.64
N HIS A 183 5.15 -0.08 9.86
CA HIS A 183 3.71 0.00 9.66
C HIS A 183 3.14 -1.09 8.73
N LEU A 184 3.98 -1.73 7.91
CA LEU A 184 3.55 -2.80 7.00
C LEU A 184 3.65 -4.17 7.67
N PRO A 185 2.68 -5.09 7.48
CA PRO A 185 2.80 -6.45 7.97
C PRO A 185 3.86 -7.23 7.17
N GLN A 186 4.67 -8.03 7.86
CA GLN A 186 5.66 -8.92 7.24
C GLN A 186 5.46 -10.33 7.77
N TYR A 187 5.18 -11.27 6.87
CA TYR A 187 4.88 -12.65 7.23
C TYR A 187 5.83 -13.62 6.54
N SER A 188 6.15 -14.74 7.21
CA SER A 188 6.80 -15.88 6.56
C SER A 188 5.78 -16.79 5.89
N ARG A 189 6.16 -17.47 4.81
CA ARG A 189 5.31 -18.47 4.14
C ARG A 189 5.24 -19.81 4.89
N GLN A 190 6.21 -20.09 5.76
CA GLN A 190 6.30 -21.37 6.46
C GLN A 190 5.15 -21.56 7.48
N ASN A 191 4.75 -20.47 8.13
CA ASN A 191 3.72 -20.51 9.17
C ASN A 191 2.35 -20.19 8.59
N SER A 192 1.53 -21.23 8.38
CA SER A 192 0.16 -21.08 7.87
C SER A 192 -0.80 -20.67 9.00
N LEU A 193 -1.67 -19.70 8.73
CA LEU A 193 -2.68 -19.24 9.69
C LEU A 193 -3.65 -20.36 10.11
N THR A 194 -3.89 -21.32 9.21
CA THR A 194 -4.82 -22.43 9.40
C THR A 194 -4.32 -23.51 10.36
N GLN A 195 -3.08 -23.45 10.86
CA GLN A 195 -2.59 -24.40 11.88
C GLN A 195 -3.45 -24.38 13.15
N PHE A 196 -4.07 -23.25 13.46
CA PHE A 196 -4.92 -23.06 14.65
C PHE A 196 -6.42 -23.08 14.32
N MET A 197 -6.81 -23.46 13.10
CA MET A 197 -8.20 -23.51 12.65
C MET A 197 -8.67 -24.96 12.50
N SER A 198 -9.92 -25.25 12.89
CA SER A 198 -10.52 -26.58 12.75
C SER A 198 -10.77 -26.95 11.28
N ILE A 199 -10.54 -28.22 10.92
CA ILE A 199 -10.62 -28.74 9.55
C ILE A 199 -12.01 -28.57 8.91
N PRO A 200 -13.15 -28.83 9.59
CA PRO A 200 -14.44 -28.34 9.14
C PRO A 200 -14.62 -26.91 9.70
N SER A 201 -14.01 -25.93 9.03
CA SER A 201 -14.09 -24.53 9.46
C SER A 201 -15.54 -24.02 9.34
N SER A 202 -16.32 -24.07 10.42
CA SER A 202 -17.66 -23.44 10.47
C SER A 202 -17.61 -21.92 10.30
N VAL A 203 -16.45 -21.30 10.55
CA VAL A 203 -16.29 -19.83 10.57
C VAL A 203 -16.01 -19.27 9.18
N ILE A 204 -15.12 -19.90 8.42
CA ILE A 204 -14.68 -19.43 7.10
C ILE A 204 -15.01 -20.50 6.06
N HIS A 205 -15.62 -20.08 4.95
CA HIS A 205 -16.00 -20.99 3.88
C HIS A 205 -14.79 -21.79 3.34
N PRO A 206 -14.91 -23.11 3.09
CA PRO A 206 -13.79 -23.95 2.63
C PRO A 206 -13.10 -23.43 1.35
N ALA A 207 -13.87 -22.89 0.40
CA ALA A 207 -13.31 -22.26 -0.81
C ALA A 207 -12.43 -21.04 -0.50
N MET A 208 -12.80 -20.24 0.51
CA MET A 208 -12.03 -19.07 0.95
C MET A 208 -10.75 -19.48 1.68
N VAL A 209 -10.81 -20.55 2.49
CA VAL A 209 -9.63 -21.14 3.13
C VAL A 209 -8.64 -21.64 2.08
N ARG A 210 -9.11 -22.42 1.10
CA ARG A 210 -8.30 -22.91 -0.03
C ARG A 210 -7.62 -21.77 -0.76
N LEU A 211 -8.36 -20.71 -1.07
CA LEU A 211 -7.83 -19.53 -1.74
C LEU A 211 -6.77 -18.81 -0.89
N GLY A 212 -7.01 -18.67 0.41
CA GLY A 212 -6.06 -18.10 1.37
C GLY A 212 -4.72 -18.84 1.39
N LEU A 213 -4.75 -20.19 1.38
CA LEU A 213 -3.55 -21.02 1.29
C LEU A 213 -2.80 -20.82 -0.04
N GLN A 214 -3.52 -20.81 -1.15
CA GLN A 214 -2.94 -20.59 -2.49
C GLN A 214 -2.27 -19.21 -2.59
N TYR A 215 -2.81 -18.19 -1.90
CA TYR A 215 -2.20 -16.86 -1.83
C TYR A 215 -0.99 -16.81 -0.90
N SER A 216 -1.08 -17.37 0.31
CA SER A 216 0.03 -17.31 1.28
C SER A 216 1.25 -18.11 0.81
N GLN A 217 1.04 -19.22 0.11
CA GLN A 217 2.11 -20.03 -0.49
C GLN A 217 2.65 -19.44 -1.80
N GLY A 218 2.01 -18.41 -2.36
CA GLY A 218 2.44 -17.78 -3.60
C GLY A 218 2.18 -18.60 -4.87
N LEU A 219 1.32 -19.62 -4.81
CA LEU A 219 0.91 -20.42 -5.97
C LEU A 219 0.18 -19.54 -7.00
N VAL A 220 -0.66 -18.61 -6.52
CA VAL A 220 -1.36 -17.65 -7.38
C VAL A 220 -0.67 -16.27 -7.31
N SER A 221 0.33 -16.15 -8.18
CA SER A 221 1.17 -14.98 -8.51
C SER A 221 0.44 -13.69 -8.92
N GLY A 222 -0.10 -13.75 -10.14
CA GLY A 222 -0.42 -12.59 -10.96
C GLY A 222 -1.71 -11.88 -10.56
N SER A 223 -1.76 -10.56 -10.83
CA SER A 223 -2.92 -9.73 -10.47
C SER A 223 -4.24 -10.26 -11.05
N ASN A 224 -4.26 -10.65 -12.33
CA ASN A 224 -5.47 -11.17 -12.99
C ASN A 224 -5.87 -12.54 -12.43
N ALA A 225 -4.89 -13.42 -12.26
CA ALA A 225 -5.11 -14.75 -11.71
C ALA A 225 -5.70 -14.69 -10.29
N ARG A 226 -5.20 -13.78 -9.43
CA ARG A 226 -5.77 -13.53 -8.10
C ARG A 226 -7.21 -13.00 -8.18
N CYS A 227 -7.48 -12.02 -9.05
CA CYS A 227 -8.83 -11.49 -9.19
C CYS A 227 -9.83 -12.58 -9.66
N ILE A 228 -9.47 -13.36 -10.66
CA ILE A 228 -10.30 -14.47 -11.17
C ILE A 228 -10.51 -15.52 -10.08
N ALA A 229 -9.45 -15.96 -9.38
CA ALA A 229 -9.56 -16.96 -8.33
C ALA A 229 -10.45 -16.48 -7.16
N LEU A 230 -10.36 -15.19 -6.80
CA LEU A 230 -11.25 -14.56 -5.82
C LEU A 230 -12.72 -14.62 -6.27
N LEU A 231 -13.01 -14.19 -7.49
CA LEU A 231 -14.37 -14.15 -8.03
C LEU A 231 -14.97 -15.57 -8.14
N ARG A 232 -14.17 -16.57 -8.55
CA ARG A 232 -14.58 -17.97 -8.56
C ARG A 232 -14.86 -18.51 -7.16
N ALA A 233 -14.03 -18.15 -6.16
CA ALA A 233 -14.30 -18.52 -4.77
C ALA A 233 -15.56 -17.83 -4.23
N LEU A 234 -15.83 -16.59 -4.63
CA LEU A 234 -17.06 -15.87 -4.27
C LEU A 234 -18.30 -16.51 -4.89
N GLN A 235 -18.23 -17.02 -6.12
CA GLN A 235 -19.33 -17.79 -6.72
C GLN A 235 -19.68 -19.01 -5.87
N GLN A 236 -18.67 -19.77 -5.41
CA GLN A 236 -18.87 -20.92 -4.52
C GLN A 236 -19.50 -20.50 -3.18
N VAL A 237 -19.02 -19.41 -2.57
CA VAL A 237 -19.60 -18.86 -1.34
C VAL A 237 -21.05 -18.45 -1.52
N ILE A 238 -21.39 -17.80 -2.63
CA ILE A 238 -22.76 -17.37 -2.92
C ILE A 238 -23.64 -18.59 -3.19
N GLN A 239 -23.13 -19.60 -3.91
CA GLN A 239 -23.84 -20.85 -4.18
C GLN A 239 -24.20 -21.60 -2.89
N ASP A 240 -23.28 -21.68 -1.93
CA ASP A 240 -23.47 -22.36 -0.64
C ASP A 240 -24.10 -21.45 0.43
N TYR A 241 -24.45 -20.21 0.09
CA TYR A 241 -25.12 -19.29 1.00
C TYR A 241 -26.58 -19.70 1.25
N THR A 242 -27.07 -19.46 2.47
CA THR A 242 -28.48 -19.61 2.86
C THR A 242 -28.90 -18.41 3.69
N THR A 243 -30.09 -17.86 3.41
CA THR A 243 -30.59 -16.66 4.09
C THR A 243 -31.25 -17.03 5.44
N PRO A 244 -30.93 -16.33 6.54
CA PRO A 244 -31.63 -16.52 7.81
C PRO A 244 -33.12 -16.11 7.67
N PRO A 245 -34.05 -16.75 8.40
CA PRO A 245 -35.50 -16.56 8.21
C PRO A 245 -36.03 -15.13 8.49
N ASN A 246 -35.21 -14.23 9.05
CA ASN A 246 -35.60 -12.86 9.44
C ASN A 246 -34.65 -11.78 8.89
N GLU A 247 -33.76 -12.12 7.96
CA GLU A 247 -32.73 -11.22 7.44
C GLU A 247 -32.85 -11.09 5.92
N GLU A 248 -32.47 -9.93 5.41
CA GLU A 248 -32.35 -9.70 3.97
C GLU A 248 -31.00 -10.24 3.48
N LEU A 249 -31.02 -10.99 2.37
CA LEU A 249 -29.82 -11.50 1.72
C LEU A 249 -28.79 -10.38 1.48
N SER A 250 -29.24 -9.23 0.99
CA SER A 250 -28.38 -8.08 0.67
C SER A 250 -27.59 -7.58 1.88
N ARG A 251 -28.18 -7.60 3.08
CA ARG A 251 -27.55 -7.13 4.32
C ARG A 251 -26.67 -8.19 4.96
N ASP A 252 -27.19 -9.41 5.09
CA ASP A 252 -26.48 -10.50 5.76
C ASP A 252 -25.27 -10.98 4.93
N LEU A 253 -25.42 -11.12 3.61
CA LEU A 253 -24.32 -11.53 2.74
C LEU A 253 -23.13 -10.56 2.83
N VAL A 254 -23.37 -9.25 2.79
CA VAL A 254 -22.30 -8.24 2.94
C VAL A 254 -21.59 -8.38 4.30
N ASN A 255 -22.33 -8.67 5.37
CA ASN A 255 -21.74 -8.87 6.70
C ASN A 255 -20.96 -10.19 6.80
N LYS A 256 -21.44 -11.26 6.15
CA LYS A 256 -20.79 -12.57 6.10
C LYS A 256 -19.50 -12.56 5.27
N LEU A 257 -19.42 -11.74 4.22
CA LEU A 257 -18.23 -11.60 3.39
C LEU A 257 -17.09 -10.82 4.08
N LYS A 258 -17.39 -9.90 5.01
CA LYS A 258 -16.36 -9.09 5.71
C LYS A 258 -15.30 -9.94 6.42
N PRO A 259 -15.65 -10.95 7.26
CA PRO A 259 -14.67 -11.88 7.83
C PRO A 259 -13.84 -12.62 6.80
N TYR A 260 -14.43 -13.01 5.65
CA TYR A 260 -13.71 -13.72 4.60
C TYR A 260 -12.64 -12.85 3.96
N PHE A 261 -12.95 -11.58 3.66
CA PHE A 261 -11.96 -10.64 3.15
C PHE A 261 -10.89 -10.29 4.18
N SER A 262 -11.26 -10.18 5.46
CA SER A 262 -10.30 -10.00 6.56
C SER A 262 -9.33 -11.18 6.63
N PHE A 263 -9.81 -12.42 6.53
CA PHE A 263 -8.99 -13.62 6.50
C PHE A 263 -8.04 -13.62 5.29
N LEU A 264 -8.54 -13.36 4.07
CA LEU A 264 -7.71 -13.32 2.87
C LEU A 264 -6.63 -12.23 2.96
N THR A 265 -6.96 -11.07 3.54
CA THR A 265 -6.00 -9.97 3.75
C THR A 265 -4.87 -10.37 4.71
N GLN A 266 -5.18 -11.14 5.76
CA GLN A 266 -4.19 -11.69 6.68
C GLN A 266 -3.33 -12.78 6.04
N CYS A 267 -3.88 -13.59 5.12
CA CYS A 267 -3.11 -14.56 4.35
C CYS A 267 -2.08 -13.85 3.44
N ARG A 268 -2.54 -12.84 2.69
CA ARG A 268 -1.70 -12.00 1.83
C ARG A 268 -2.43 -10.68 1.53
N PRO A 269 -1.76 -9.52 1.61
CA PRO A 269 -2.38 -8.23 1.26
C PRO A 269 -3.08 -8.26 -0.09
N LEU A 270 -4.31 -7.73 -0.14
CA LEU A 270 -5.15 -7.74 -1.33
C LEU A 270 -4.57 -6.81 -2.41
N SER A 271 -4.68 -7.23 -3.67
CA SER A 271 -4.32 -6.39 -4.82
C SER A 271 -5.36 -5.31 -5.07
N ALA A 272 -4.96 -4.21 -5.70
CA ALA A 272 -5.88 -3.19 -6.22
C ALA A 272 -7.01 -3.79 -7.06
N SER A 273 -6.66 -4.73 -7.94
CA SER A 273 -7.61 -5.45 -8.79
C SER A 273 -8.69 -6.19 -7.99
N MET A 274 -8.32 -6.79 -6.85
CA MET A 274 -9.24 -7.48 -5.95
C MET A 274 -10.10 -6.48 -5.16
N TYR A 275 -9.53 -5.37 -4.69
CA TYR A 275 -10.30 -4.33 -4.01
C TYR A 275 -11.42 -3.77 -4.90
N ASN A 276 -11.12 -3.49 -6.16
CA ASN A 276 -12.11 -3.00 -7.11
C ASN A 276 -13.19 -4.05 -7.43
N ALA A 277 -12.81 -5.34 -7.54
CA ALA A 277 -13.76 -6.43 -7.71
C ALA A 277 -14.68 -6.61 -6.49
N ILE A 278 -14.14 -6.46 -5.27
CA ILE A 278 -14.92 -6.48 -4.02
C ILE A 278 -15.86 -5.27 -3.94
N LYS A 279 -15.39 -4.07 -4.31
CA LYS A 279 -16.20 -2.85 -4.38
C LYS A 279 -17.37 -3.04 -5.36
N PHE A 280 -17.11 -3.61 -6.53
CA PHE A 280 -18.13 -3.96 -7.52
C PHE A 280 -19.14 -4.96 -6.96
N LEU A 281 -18.69 -6.09 -6.40
CA LEU A 281 -19.60 -7.12 -5.88
C LEU A 281 -20.47 -6.60 -4.72
N ASN A 282 -19.90 -5.83 -3.79
CA ASN A 282 -20.68 -5.25 -2.70
C ASN A 282 -21.76 -4.28 -3.22
N LYS A 283 -21.47 -3.55 -4.30
CA LYS A 283 -22.46 -2.70 -4.97
C LYS A 283 -23.58 -3.53 -5.58
N GLU A 284 -23.24 -4.58 -6.34
CA GLU A 284 -24.24 -5.48 -6.93
C GLU A 284 -25.14 -6.11 -5.88
N ILE A 285 -24.57 -6.60 -4.76
CA ILE A 285 -25.34 -7.17 -3.64
C ILE A 285 -26.29 -6.13 -3.02
N THR A 286 -25.86 -4.87 -2.92
CA THR A 286 -26.70 -3.79 -2.34
C THR A 286 -27.88 -3.43 -3.25
N VAL A 287 -27.71 -3.59 -4.57
CA VAL A 287 -28.76 -3.29 -5.57
C VAL A 287 -29.79 -4.42 -5.70
N VAL A 288 -29.51 -5.63 -5.18
CA VAL A 288 -30.48 -6.73 -5.16
C VAL A 288 -31.73 -6.32 -4.38
N SER A 289 -32.87 -6.32 -5.06
CA SER A 289 -34.18 -5.97 -4.49
C SER A 289 -34.67 -7.04 -3.50
N SER A 290 -35.27 -6.59 -2.39
CA SER A 290 -35.84 -7.46 -1.34
C SER A 290 -37.02 -8.32 -1.80
N SER A 291 -37.63 -8.01 -2.95
CA SER A 291 -38.76 -8.77 -3.52
C SER A 291 -38.36 -10.07 -4.23
N LYS A 292 -37.07 -10.30 -4.48
CA LYS A 292 -36.59 -11.46 -5.23
C LYS A 292 -36.43 -12.68 -4.34
N ARG A 293 -36.61 -13.86 -4.93
CA ARG A 293 -36.32 -15.13 -4.25
C ARG A 293 -34.81 -15.30 -4.07
N GLU A 294 -34.41 -16.05 -3.04
CA GLU A 294 -33.00 -16.32 -2.75
C GLU A 294 -32.28 -16.96 -3.95
N GLU A 295 -32.88 -17.98 -4.58
CA GLU A 295 -32.24 -18.72 -5.68
C GLU A 295 -32.06 -17.84 -6.93
N GLU A 296 -33.03 -16.96 -7.18
CA GLU A 296 -32.99 -15.99 -8.27
C GLU A 296 -31.87 -14.96 -8.04
N ALA A 297 -31.82 -14.37 -6.84
CA ALA A 297 -30.79 -13.42 -6.45
C ALA A 297 -29.38 -14.04 -6.53
N LYS A 298 -29.21 -15.29 -6.07
CA LYS A 298 -27.94 -16.03 -6.19
C LYS A 298 -27.55 -16.25 -7.65
N SER A 299 -28.50 -16.55 -8.53
CA SER A 299 -28.25 -16.76 -9.95
C SER A 299 -27.86 -15.46 -10.66
N GLU A 300 -28.52 -14.35 -10.33
CA GLU A 300 -28.18 -13.02 -10.84
C GLU A 300 -26.78 -12.57 -10.43
N LEU A 301 -26.41 -12.75 -9.16
CA LEU A 301 -25.08 -12.41 -8.65
C LEU A 301 -23.98 -13.27 -9.30
N GLN A 302 -24.21 -14.57 -9.47
CA GLN A 302 -23.26 -15.44 -10.17
C GLN A 302 -23.08 -15.02 -11.64
N ALA A 303 -24.18 -14.70 -12.33
CA ALA A 303 -24.14 -14.20 -13.70
C ALA A 303 -23.45 -12.82 -13.78
N ALA A 304 -23.63 -11.94 -12.80
CA ALA A 304 -22.93 -10.66 -12.71
C ALA A 304 -21.41 -10.86 -12.56
N ILE A 305 -20.98 -11.82 -11.75
CA ILE A 305 -19.56 -12.18 -11.63
C ILE A 305 -19.00 -12.72 -12.94
N ASP A 306 -19.73 -13.60 -13.64
CA ASP A 306 -19.29 -14.14 -14.93
C ASP A 306 -19.19 -13.05 -16.01
N ARG A 307 -20.18 -12.13 -16.06
CA ARG A 307 -20.12 -10.95 -16.93
C ARG A 307 -18.89 -10.10 -16.61
N TYR A 308 -18.62 -9.83 -15.33
CA TYR A 308 -17.45 -9.06 -14.91
C TYR A 308 -16.14 -9.71 -15.38
N ILE A 309 -15.95 -11.02 -15.18
CA ILE A 309 -14.75 -11.72 -15.63
C ILE A 309 -14.61 -11.65 -17.16
N LYS A 310 -15.70 -11.91 -17.88
CA LYS A 310 -15.71 -11.91 -19.35
C LYS A 310 -15.38 -10.54 -19.92
N GLU A 311 -16.08 -9.49 -19.47
CA GLU A 311 -15.98 -8.16 -20.06
C GLU A 311 -14.75 -7.40 -19.57
N LYS A 312 -14.52 -7.34 -18.26
CA LYS A 312 -13.48 -6.49 -17.66
C LYS A 312 -12.09 -7.12 -17.72
N ILE A 313 -11.98 -8.45 -17.87
CA ILE A 313 -10.70 -9.15 -17.92
C ILE A 313 -10.45 -9.73 -19.32
N VAL A 314 -11.31 -10.63 -19.82
CA VAL A 314 -11.02 -11.37 -21.07
C VAL A 314 -11.15 -10.47 -22.30
N LEU A 315 -12.29 -9.81 -22.48
CA LEU A 315 -12.51 -8.91 -23.62
C LEU A 315 -11.59 -7.69 -23.56
N ALA A 316 -11.33 -7.17 -22.35
CA ALA A 316 -10.37 -6.10 -22.13
C ALA A 316 -8.96 -6.50 -22.57
N ALA A 317 -8.47 -7.70 -22.20
CA ALA A 317 -7.18 -8.21 -22.64
C ALA A 317 -7.08 -8.32 -24.17
N GLN A 318 -8.13 -8.83 -24.82
CA GLN A 318 -8.20 -8.91 -26.29
C GLN A 318 -8.20 -7.53 -26.97
N ALA A 319 -8.86 -6.53 -26.37
CA ALA A 319 -8.85 -5.16 -26.88
C ALA A 319 -7.47 -4.51 -26.73
N ILE A 320 -6.85 -4.64 -25.55
CA ILE A 320 -5.49 -4.15 -25.30
C ILE A 320 -4.49 -4.81 -26.25
N SER A 321 -4.61 -6.12 -26.49
CA SER A 321 -3.78 -6.84 -27.46
C SER A 321 -3.92 -6.28 -28.88
N ARG A 322 -5.16 -6.01 -29.33
CA ARG A 322 -5.39 -5.37 -30.63
C ARG A 322 -4.77 -3.98 -30.73
N PHE A 323 -4.81 -3.18 -29.66
CA PHE A 323 -4.17 -1.86 -29.66
C PHE A 323 -2.65 -1.94 -29.62
N ALA A 324 -2.08 -2.78 -28.73
CA ALA A 324 -0.64 -2.98 -28.64
C ALA A 324 -0.05 -3.55 -29.95
N TYR A 325 -0.77 -4.46 -30.63
CA TYR A 325 -0.39 -5.00 -31.94
C TYR A 325 -0.17 -3.90 -33.00
N LYS A 326 -0.97 -2.82 -32.97
CA LYS A 326 -0.80 -1.69 -33.91
C LYS A 326 0.50 -0.92 -33.67
N LYS A 327 1.05 -0.96 -32.46
CA LYS A 327 2.26 -0.24 -32.06
C LYS A 327 3.54 -1.07 -32.28
N ILE A 328 3.41 -2.40 -32.32
CA ILE A 328 4.51 -3.32 -32.62
C ILE A 328 4.72 -3.37 -34.14
N SER A 329 5.95 -3.10 -34.55
CA SER A 329 6.41 -3.10 -35.95
C SER A 329 7.34 -4.28 -36.23
N ASN A 330 7.52 -4.60 -37.51
CA ASN A 330 8.48 -5.62 -37.91
C ASN A 330 9.91 -5.10 -37.69
N GLY A 331 10.79 -5.96 -37.18
CA GLY A 331 12.17 -5.61 -36.81
C GLY A 331 12.33 -5.06 -35.39
N ASP A 332 11.25 -4.90 -34.63
CA ASP A 332 11.31 -4.35 -33.27
C ASP A 332 12.09 -5.27 -32.31
N VAL A 333 12.81 -4.64 -31.39
CA VAL A 333 13.37 -5.30 -30.20
C VAL A 333 12.57 -4.86 -28.99
N ILE A 334 11.81 -5.78 -28.41
CA ILE A 334 10.88 -5.49 -27.33
C ILE A 334 11.45 -6.00 -26.01
N LEU A 335 11.55 -5.12 -25.02
CA LEU A 335 11.95 -5.50 -23.66
C LEU A 335 10.72 -5.68 -22.76
N VAL A 336 10.71 -6.74 -21.96
CA VAL A 336 9.69 -7.02 -20.94
C VAL A 336 10.32 -7.27 -19.58
N TYR A 337 9.57 -7.02 -18.51
CA TYR A 337 10.03 -7.22 -17.14
C TYR A 337 9.05 -8.06 -16.31
N GLY A 338 9.59 -9.04 -15.58
CA GLY A 338 8.84 -9.90 -14.67
C GLY A 338 7.83 -10.82 -15.38
N CYS A 339 6.74 -11.15 -14.68
CA CYS A 339 5.68 -12.04 -15.18
C CYS A 339 4.35 -11.31 -15.32
N SER A 340 3.97 -10.99 -16.56
CA SER A 340 2.65 -10.45 -16.90
C SER A 340 1.95 -11.32 -17.93
N SER A 341 0.79 -11.87 -17.55
CA SER A 341 -0.06 -12.68 -18.44
C SER A 341 -0.54 -11.87 -19.64
N LEU A 342 -0.93 -10.60 -19.41
CA LEU A 342 -1.39 -9.70 -20.46
C LEU A 342 -0.28 -9.40 -21.47
N VAL A 343 0.92 -9.03 -21.01
CA VAL A 343 2.05 -8.76 -21.92
C VAL A 343 2.48 -10.02 -22.67
N SER A 344 2.50 -11.18 -22.01
CA SER A 344 2.78 -12.45 -22.67
C SER A 344 1.77 -12.76 -23.77
N GLN A 345 0.47 -12.56 -23.50
CA GLN A 345 -0.60 -12.75 -24.47
C GLN A 345 -0.46 -11.80 -25.67
N ILE A 346 -0.15 -10.51 -25.43
CA ILE A 346 0.07 -9.52 -26.49
C ILE A 346 1.18 -9.98 -27.45
N LEU A 347 2.32 -10.43 -26.89
CA LEU A 347 3.46 -10.86 -27.69
C LEU A 347 3.16 -12.15 -28.47
N GLN A 348 2.47 -13.11 -27.85
CA GLN A 348 2.07 -14.34 -28.51
C GLN A 348 1.09 -14.07 -29.66
N GLU A 349 0.06 -13.25 -29.43
CA GLU A 349 -0.90 -12.88 -30.47
C GLU A 349 -0.25 -12.06 -31.58
N ALA A 350 0.72 -11.20 -31.27
CA ALA A 350 1.45 -10.43 -32.26
C ALA A 350 2.31 -11.33 -33.17
N TRP A 351 2.99 -12.31 -32.57
CA TRP A 351 3.79 -13.30 -33.28
C TRP A 351 2.90 -14.19 -34.16
N ALA A 352 1.80 -14.71 -33.62
CA ALA A 352 0.86 -15.55 -34.36
C ALA A 352 0.21 -14.83 -35.57
N LYS A 353 0.08 -13.50 -35.50
CA LYS A 353 -0.40 -12.65 -36.61
C LYS A 353 0.69 -12.26 -37.63
N GLY A 354 1.91 -12.78 -37.48
CA GLY A 354 3.00 -12.64 -38.45
C GLY A 354 3.96 -11.48 -38.21
N ARG A 355 3.90 -10.78 -37.07
CA ARG A 355 4.89 -9.74 -36.74
C ARG A 355 6.23 -10.38 -36.42
N GLN A 356 7.28 -9.89 -37.09
CA GLN A 356 8.64 -10.36 -36.88
C GLN A 356 9.36 -9.43 -35.90
N PHE A 357 9.66 -9.91 -34.69
CA PHE A 357 10.37 -9.17 -33.65
C PHE A 357 11.11 -10.14 -32.72
N ARG A 358 12.00 -9.61 -31.88
CA ARG A 358 12.66 -10.39 -30.81
C ARG A 358 12.40 -9.77 -29.45
N VAL A 359 12.40 -10.60 -28.41
CA VAL A 359 12.06 -10.17 -27.04
C VAL A 359 13.27 -10.27 -26.11
N VAL A 360 13.48 -9.25 -25.29
CA VAL A 360 14.45 -9.25 -24.20
C VAL A 360 13.68 -9.36 -22.88
N VAL A 361 13.84 -10.46 -22.17
CA VAL A 361 13.20 -10.72 -20.88
C VAL A 361 14.16 -10.33 -19.76
N VAL A 362 13.80 -9.28 -19.03
CA VAL A 362 14.50 -8.84 -17.81
C VAL A 362 13.85 -9.49 -16.60
N ASP A 363 14.67 -10.08 -15.74
CA ASP A 363 14.23 -10.73 -14.50
C ASP A 363 14.95 -10.20 -13.26
N SER A 364 14.41 -10.49 -12.09
CA SER A 364 14.93 -10.02 -10.81
C SER A 364 14.76 -11.06 -9.69
N ARG A 365 15.67 -10.98 -8.72
CA ARG A 365 15.61 -11.78 -7.49
C ARG A 365 14.53 -11.21 -6.56
N PRO A 366 13.96 -12.02 -5.65
CA PRO A 366 14.29 -13.43 -5.40
C PRO A 366 13.46 -14.43 -6.23
N ARG A 367 12.25 -14.08 -6.65
CA ARG A 367 11.29 -15.04 -7.24
C ARG A 367 11.62 -15.48 -8.67
N LEU A 368 12.41 -14.71 -9.42
CA LEU A 368 12.79 -15.01 -10.81
C LEU A 368 11.57 -15.35 -11.69
N GLU A 369 10.55 -14.48 -11.63
CA GLU A 369 9.27 -14.71 -12.30
C GLU A 369 9.35 -14.52 -13.83
N GLY A 370 10.36 -13.80 -14.34
CA GLY A 370 10.62 -13.65 -15.77
C GLY A 370 10.86 -14.97 -16.49
N LYS A 371 11.32 -16.01 -15.78
CA LYS A 371 11.41 -17.39 -16.31
C LYS A 371 10.07 -17.93 -16.83
N HIS A 372 8.94 -17.51 -16.26
CA HIS A 372 7.62 -17.93 -16.75
C HIS A 372 7.30 -17.29 -18.11
N THR A 373 7.52 -15.98 -18.23
CA THR A 373 7.38 -15.25 -19.49
C THR A 373 8.29 -15.84 -20.57
N LEU A 374 9.56 -16.11 -20.23
CA LEU A 374 10.51 -16.74 -21.15
C LEU A 374 10.01 -18.08 -21.68
N ARG A 375 9.60 -19.01 -20.79
CA ARG A 375 9.05 -20.31 -21.21
C ARG A 375 7.81 -20.15 -22.10
N SER A 376 6.95 -19.18 -21.79
CA SER A 376 5.74 -18.90 -22.55
C SER A 376 6.04 -18.40 -23.97
N LEU A 377 7.06 -17.56 -24.12
CA LEU A 377 7.48 -17.00 -25.41
C LEU A 377 8.23 -18.03 -26.26
N VAL A 378 9.14 -18.80 -25.66
CA VAL A 378 9.88 -19.87 -26.37
C VAL A 378 8.93 -20.94 -26.90
N ARG A 379 7.92 -21.35 -26.11
CA ARG A 379 6.89 -22.29 -26.58
C ARG A 379 6.06 -21.76 -27.75
N ALA A 380 5.88 -20.44 -27.83
CA ALA A 380 5.20 -19.79 -28.96
C ALA A 380 6.11 -19.56 -30.17
N GLY A 381 7.40 -19.93 -30.10
CA GLY A 381 8.37 -19.76 -31.18
C GLY A 381 8.96 -18.36 -31.30
N VAL A 382 8.79 -17.50 -30.30
CA VAL A 382 9.30 -16.12 -30.31
C VAL A 382 10.79 -16.12 -29.94
N PRO A 383 11.68 -15.50 -30.74
CA PRO A 383 13.09 -15.34 -30.37
C PRO A 383 13.23 -14.52 -29.09
N ALA A 384 13.86 -15.09 -28.06
CA ALA A 384 13.96 -14.47 -26.74
C ALA A 384 15.39 -14.48 -26.19
N SER A 385 15.78 -13.38 -25.56
CA SER A 385 16.98 -13.25 -24.73
C SER A 385 16.58 -13.09 -23.27
N TYR A 386 17.37 -13.60 -22.33
CA TYR A 386 17.08 -13.55 -20.90
C TYR A 386 18.26 -12.98 -20.13
N LEU A 387 17.98 -11.99 -19.27
CA LEU A 387 18.98 -11.31 -18.47
C LEU A 387 18.39 -10.73 -17.19
N LEU A 388 19.26 -10.29 -16.27
CA LEU A 388 18.86 -9.68 -15.01
C LEU A 388 18.90 -8.15 -15.09
N ILE A 389 18.22 -7.47 -14.16
CA ILE A 389 18.20 -5.99 -14.07
C ILE A 389 19.57 -5.31 -14.28
N PRO A 390 20.69 -5.76 -13.68
CA PRO A 390 21.99 -5.08 -13.86
C PRO A 390 22.47 -5.03 -15.31
N ALA A 391 22.10 -6.02 -16.13
CA ALA A 391 22.44 -6.06 -17.54
C ALA A 391 21.47 -5.26 -18.43
N ALA A 392 20.36 -4.74 -17.88
CA ALA A 392 19.39 -3.95 -18.65
C ALA A 392 20.03 -2.71 -19.29
N SER A 393 20.91 -2.01 -18.56
CA SER A 393 21.65 -0.86 -19.08
C SER A 393 22.50 -1.20 -20.31
N TYR A 394 23.10 -2.39 -20.34
CA TYR A 394 23.93 -2.84 -21.45
C TYR A 394 23.11 -3.13 -22.72
N VAL A 395 21.90 -3.67 -22.57
CA VAL A 395 21.08 -4.06 -23.72
C VAL A 395 20.11 -2.97 -24.19
N LEU A 396 19.79 -1.98 -23.35
CA LEU A 396 18.82 -0.94 -23.69
C LEU A 396 19.16 -0.14 -24.96
N PRO A 397 20.43 0.13 -25.33
CA PRO A 397 20.77 0.74 -26.61
C PRO A 397 20.26 -0.05 -27.83
N GLU A 398 20.10 -1.38 -27.71
CA GLU A 398 19.57 -2.26 -28.76
C GLU A 398 18.04 -2.37 -28.74
N VAL A 399 17.39 -1.91 -27.67
CA VAL A 399 15.95 -2.07 -27.45
C VAL A 399 15.19 -0.92 -28.09
N SER A 400 14.15 -1.25 -28.86
CA SER A 400 13.32 -0.23 -29.53
C SER A 400 12.11 0.17 -28.70
N LYS A 401 11.55 -0.73 -27.88
CA LYS A 401 10.33 -0.49 -27.07
C LYS A 401 10.38 -1.30 -25.78
N VAL A 402 9.89 -0.72 -24.68
CA VAL A 402 9.69 -1.43 -23.42
C VAL A 402 8.19 -1.66 -23.20
N LEU A 403 7.77 -2.92 -23.02
CA LEU A 403 6.40 -3.30 -22.67
C LEU A 403 6.33 -3.78 -21.22
N LEU A 404 5.54 -3.09 -20.40
CA LEU A 404 5.36 -3.39 -18.98
C LEU A 404 3.90 -3.74 -18.69
N GLY A 405 3.68 -4.69 -17.78
CA GLY A 405 2.37 -4.93 -17.20
C GLY A 405 2.23 -4.13 -15.90
N ALA A 406 1.12 -3.43 -15.71
CA ALA A 406 0.83 -2.78 -14.44
C ALA A 406 0.04 -3.71 -13.50
N HIS A 407 0.35 -3.61 -12.21
CA HIS A 407 -0.49 -4.18 -11.15
C HIS A 407 -1.67 -3.25 -10.84
N ALA A 408 -1.42 -1.94 -10.82
CA ALA A 408 -2.44 -0.90 -10.71
C ALA A 408 -1.97 0.41 -11.35
N LEU A 409 -2.93 1.25 -11.76
CA LEU A 409 -2.66 2.65 -12.12
C LEU A 409 -3.35 3.57 -11.13
N LEU A 410 -2.61 4.54 -10.62
CA LEU A 410 -3.06 5.46 -9.58
C LEU A 410 -3.68 6.72 -10.19
N ALA A 411 -4.49 7.44 -9.42
CA ALA A 411 -5.20 8.62 -9.94
C ALA A 411 -4.29 9.78 -10.37
N ASN A 412 -3.05 9.84 -9.86
CA ASN A 412 -2.02 10.79 -10.33
C ASN A 412 -1.28 10.32 -11.60
N GLY A 413 -1.67 9.18 -12.18
CA GLY A 413 -1.02 8.58 -13.35
C GLY A 413 0.19 7.72 -13.02
N SER A 414 0.57 7.59 -11.75
CA SER A 414 1.68 6.73 -11.36
C SER A 414 1.36 5.25 -11.60
N VAL A 415 2.36 4.50 -12.03
CA VAL A 415 2.22 3.06 -12.32
C VAL A 415 2.72 2.26 -11.14
N MET A 416 1.84 1.49 -10.51
CA MET A 416 2.23 0.52 -9.49
C MET A 416 2.44 -0.83 -10.16
N SER A 417 3.67 -1.34 -10.15
CA SER A 417 4.00 -2.66 -10.67
C SER A 417 5.09 -3.30 -9.82
N ARG A 418 5.68 -4.41 -10.28
CA ARG A 418 6.72 -5.13 -9.57
C ARG A 418 7.91 -4.22 -9.27
N VAL A 419 8.52 -4.40 -8.10
CA VAL A 419 9.77 -3.70 -7.76
C VAL A 419 10.77 -3.83 -8.90
N GLY A 420 11.39 -2.73 -9.34
CA GLY A 420 12.29 -2.69 -10.49
C GLY A 420 11.64 -2.15 -11.77
N THR A 421 10.32 -1.94 -11.78
CA THR A 421 9.61 -1.31 -12.91
C THR A 421 10.02 0.16 -13.04
N ALA A 422 10.05 0.90 -11.94
CA ALA A 422 10.42 2.31 -11.94
C ALA A 422 11.91 2.49 -12.31
N GLN A 423 12.77 1.61 -11.80
CA GLN A 423 14.19 1.59 -12.12
C GLN A 423 14.40 1.34 -13.62
N LEU A 424 13.73 0.33 -14.18
CA LEU A 424 13.84 0.02 -15.61
C LEU A 424 13.30 1.16 -16.48
N ALA A 425 12.17 1.76 -16.11
CA ALA A 425 11.60 2.90 -16.84
C ALA A 425 12.55 4.11 -16.85
N LEU A 426 13.24 4.37 -15.73
CA LEU A 426 14.23 5.44 -15.63
C LEU A 426 15.42 5.20 -16.56
N VAL A 427 16.00 4.00 -16.56
CA VAL A 427 17.14 3.66 -17.42
C VAL A 427 16.71 3.66 -18.89
N ALA A 428 15.52 3.12 -19.21
CA ALA A 428 14.98 3.15 -20.56
C ALA A 428 14.83 4.58 -21.10
N ARG A 429 14.30 5.49 -20.27
CA ARG A 429 14.21 6.92 -20.62
C ARG A 429 15.58 7.55 -20.86
N ALA A 430 16.59 7.22 -20.05
CA ALA A 430 17.94 7.72 -20.27
C ALA A 430 18.53 7.28 -21.63
N HIS A 431 18.09 6.14 -22.16
CA HIS A 431 18.43 5.64 -23.50
C HIS A 431 17.41 6.01 -24.59
N ASN A 432 16.47 6.92 -24.31
CA ASN A 432 15.41 7.35 -25.23
C ASN A 432 14.51 6.21 -25.74
N VAL A 433 14.36 5.14 -24.95
CA VAL A 433 13.49 4.02 -25.28
C VAL A 433 12.10 4.24 -24.69
N PRO A 434 11.03 4.23 -25.50
CA PRO A 434 9.68 4.50 -25.02
C PRO A 434 9.16 3.37 -24.14
N VAL A 435 8.50 3.75 -23.04
CA VAL A 435 7.92 2.84 -22.04
C VAL A 435 6.39 2.79 -22.20
N LEU A 436 5.90 1.61 -22.56
CA LEU A 436 4.49 1.34 -22.82
C LEU A 436 3.94 0.41 -21.74
N VAL A 437 2.91 0.85 -21.04
CA VAL A 437 2.28 0.11 -19.95
C VAL A 437 0.93 -0.43 -20.39
N CYS A 438 0.73 -1.74 -20.26
CA CYS A 438 -0.54 -2.40 -20.56
C CYS A 438 -1.30 -2.65 -19.26
N CYS A 439 -2.52 -2.12 -19.15
CA CYS A 439 -3.34 -2.22 -17.95
C CYS A 439 -4.83 -2.20 -18.28
N GLU A 440 -5.61 -3.11 -17.71
CA GLU A 440 -7.08 -3.07 -17.82
C GLU A 440 -7.66 -2.00 -16.88
N THR A 441 -8.76 -1.34 -17.28
CA THR A 441 -9.33 -0.22 -16.49
C THR A 441 -9.80 -0.61 -15.10
N TYR A 442 -10.18 -1.88 -14.87
CA TYR A 442 -10.63 -2.32 -13.55
C TYR A 442 -9.50 -2.37 -12.50
N LYS A 443 -8.23 -2.22 -12.91
CA LYS A 443 -7.08 -2.08 -12.01
C LYS A 443 -6.75 -0.63 -11.65
N PHE A 444 -7.54 0.33 -12.11
CA PHE A 444 -7.33 1.73 -11.79
C PHE A 444 -7.72 2.00 -10.34
N CYS A 445 -6.98 2.88 -9.68
CA CYS A 445 -7.18 3.21 -8.28
C CYS A 445 -7.45 4.71 -8.13
N GLU A 446 -8.49 5.04 -7.37
CA GLU A 446 -8.74 6.42 -6.89
C GLU A 446 -7.64 6.87 -5.91
N ARG A 447 -6.99 5.91 -5.24
CA ARG A 447 -5.88 6.17 -4.32
C ARG A 447 -4.67 6.74 -5.07
N VAL A 448 -4.01 7.69 -4.41
CA VAL A 448 -2.73 8.27 -4.86
C VAL A 448 -1.64 7.87 -3.87
N GLN A 449 -0.47 7.54 -4.38
CA GLN A 449 0.77 7.40 -3.62
C GLN A 449 1.91 7.91 -4.50
N THR A 450 2.86 8.61 -3.88
CA THR A 450 4.03 9.20 -4.55
C THR A 450 5.29 8.39 -4.31
N ASP A 451 5.29 7.56 -3.27
CA ASP A 451 6.41 6.70 -2.90
C ASP A 451 5.99 5.22 -2.84
N ALA A 452 7.00 4.35 -2.70
CA ALA A 452 6.82 2.92 -2.49
C ALA A 452 6.86 2.53 -0.99
N PHE A 453 6.74 3.51 -0.08
CA PHE A 453 6.90 3.31 1.36
C PHE A 453 5.56 3.21 2.07
N VAL A 454 4.62 4.11 1.79
CA VAL A 454 3.36 4.26 2.56
C VAL A 454 2.40 3.08 2.45
N SER A 455 2.43 2.36 1.32
CA SER A 455 1.55 1.23 1.06
C SER A 455 2.23 0.28 0.09
N ASN A 456 2.73 -0.83 0.63
CA ASN A 456 3.41 -1.85 -0.15
C ASN A 456 3.12 -3.24 0.44
N GLU A 457 3.57 -4.27 -0.26
CA GLU A 457 3.58 -5.64 0.22
C GLU A 457 5.02 -6.03 0.53
N LEU A 458 5.26 -6.53 1.75
CA LEU A 458 6.52 -7.12 2.17
C LEU A 458 6.47 -8.63 1.91
N ASP A 459 7.48 -9.14 1.22
CA ASP A 459 7.59 -10.58 0.99
C ASP A 459 8.39 -11.25 2.13
N ASP A 460 8.55 -12.58 2.02
CA ASP A 460 9.29 -13.37 3.00
C ASP A 460 10.76 -12.94 3.03
N PRO A 461 11.31 -12.44 4.16
CA PRO A 461 12.71 -12.05 4.23
C PRO A 461 13.66 -13.21 3.91
N ASP A 462 13.23 -14.45 4.16
CA ASP A 462 14.07 -15.62 3.95
C ASP A 462 14.27 -15.94 2.45
N ASP A 463 13.41 -15.45 1.56
CA ASP A 463 13.55 -15.62 0.10
C ASP A 463 14.82 -14.94 -0.45
N LEU A 464 15.43 -14.02 0.32
CA LEU A 464 16.68 -13.36 -0.08
C LEU A 464 17.91 -14.24 0.12
N LEU A 465 17.80 -15.32 0.92
CA LEU A 465 18.85 -16.30 1.08
C LEU A 465 19.13 -16.95 -0.27
N CYS A 466 20.41 -17.10 -0.58
CA CYS A 466 20.87 -17.71 -1.82
C CYS A 466 22.10 -18.52 -1.51
N GLU A 467 22.09 -19.76 -1.93
CA GLU A 467 23.27 -20.61 -1.96
C GLU A 467 24.17 -20.13 -3.11
N ARG A 468 25.41 -19.81 -2.77
CA ARG A 468 26.48 -19.54 -3.74
C ARG A 468 27.66 -20.43 -3.35
N GLY A 469 27.74 -21.61 -3.97
CA GLY A 469 28.59 -22.70 -3.49
C GLY A 469 27.99 -23.33 -2.23
N GLU A 470 28.84 -23.76 -1.30
CA GLU A 470 28.43 -24.47 -0.07
C GLU A 470 28.03 -23.55 1.10
N HIS A 471 28.14 -22.22 0.93
CA HIS A 471 27.96 -21.26 2.03
C HIS A 471 26.78 -20.30 1.80
N VAL A 472 25.86 -20.24 2.77
CA VAL A 472 24.75 -19.29 2.82
C VAL A 472 25.03 -18.21 3.86
N ALA A 473 25.59 -17.08 3.42
CA ALA A 473 26.00 -16.01 4.32
C ALA A 473 24.87 -15.42 5.19
N LEU A 474 23.61 -15.54 4.75
CA LEU A 474 22.43 -14.97 5.43
C LEU A 474 21.61 -16.00 6.20
N ALA A 475 22.06 -17.26 6.35
CA ALA A 475 21.27 -18.33 6.99
C ALA A 475 20.79 -17.98 8.41
N ASN A 476 21.65 -17.34 9.20
CA ASN A 476 21.40 -16.99 10.60
C ASN A 476 21.15 -15.50 10.80
N TRP A 477 20.55 -14.82 9.82
CA TRP A 477 20.40 -13.36 9.83
C TRP A 477 19.66 -12.81 11.06
N GLN A 478 18.78 -13.61 11.66
CA GLN A 478 18.00 -13.26 12.85
C GLN A 478 18.85 -13.16 14.13
N ASN A 479 19.99 -13.85 14.18
CA ASN A 479 20.90 -13.80 15.33
C ASN A 479 21.68 -12.47 15.39
N HIS A 480 21.71 -11.72 14.28
CA HIS A 480 22.43 -10.47 14.18
C HIS A 480 21.49 -9.28 14.42
N SER A 481 21.60 -8.66 15.60
CA SER A 481 20.71 -7.57 16.02
C SER A 481 20.76 -6.32 15.13
N SER A 482 21.84 -6.12 14.36
CA SER A 482 22.01 -5.01 13.40
C SER A 482 21.60 -5.35 11.97
N LEU A 483 21.26 -6.61 11.64
CA LEU A 483 20.94 -7.06 10.29
C LEU A 483 19.42 -7.10 10.06
N ARG A 484 18.97 -6.60 8.90
CA ARG A 484 17.55 -6.59 8.51
C ARG A 484 17.44 -6.98 7.05
N LEU A 485 16.55 -7.92 6.75
CA LEU A 485 16.25 -8.35 5.38
C LEU A 485 14.94 -7.72 4.91
N LEU A 486 14.92 -7.23 3.66
CA LEU A 486 13.79 -6.53 3.08
C LEU A 486 13.69 -6.81 1.58
N ASN A 487 12.55 -7.29 1.15
CA ASN A 487 12.18 -7.49 -0.25
C ASN A 487 10.77 -6.93 -0.49
N LEU A 488 10.73 -5.73 -1.07
CA LEU A 488 9.49 -5.10 -1.50
C LEU A 488 8.92 -5.84 -2.72
N VAL A 489 7.60 -5.92 -2.81
CA VAL A 489 6.94 -6.56 -3.95
C VAL A 489 6.63 -5.57 -5.06
N TYR A 490 6.24 -4.33 -4.71
CA TYR A 490 5.84 -3.31 -5.68
C TYR A 490 6.69 -2.05 -5.58
N ASP A 491 6.76 -1.30 -6.66
CA ASP A 491 7.23 0.08 -6.69
C ASP A 491 6.22 0.99 -7.38
N VAL A 492 6.48 2.30 -7.32
CA VAL A 492 5.63 3.32 -7.93
C VAL A 492 6.49 4.06 -8.95
N THR A 493 6.11 3.94 -10.22
CA THR A 493 6.77 4.64 -11.32
C THR A 493 6.10 6.00 -11.50
N PRO A 494 6.86 7.10 -11.45
CA PRO A 494 6.33 8.43 -11.74
C PRO A 494 5.72 8.51 -13.16
N PRO A 495 4.60 9.23 -13.33
CA PRO A 495 3.90 9.31 -14.62
C PRO A 495 4.77 9.88 -15.74
N GLU A 496 5.72 10.76 -15.40
CA GLU A 496 6.64 11.35 -16.36
C GLU A 496 7.58 10.32 -16.98
N LEU A 497 7.79 9.13 -16.39
CA LEU A 497 8.65 8.10 -16.96
C LEU A 497 7.93 7.20 -17.97
N VAL A 498 6.60 7.26 -18.02
CA VAL A 498 5.76 6.37 -18.83
C VAL A 498 5.10 7.14 -19.95
N ASP A 499 5.32 6.70 -21.19
CA ASP A 499 4.88 7.46 -22.36
C ASP A 499 3.44 7.12 -22.76
N LEU A 500 3.03 5.86 -22.56
CA LEU A 500 1.73 5.39 -23.03
C LEU A 500 1.11 4.36 -22.09
N VAL A 501 -0.18 4.51 -21.83
CA VAL A 501 -1.02 3.50 -21.19
C VAL A 501 -1.98 2.91 -22.21
N ILE A 502 -1.89 1.61 -22.43
CA ILE A 502 -2.78 0.87 -23.33
C ILE A 502 -3.86 0.20 -22.49
N THR A 503 -5.11 0.64 -22.70
CA THR A 503 -6.33 0.13 -22.05
C THR A 503 -7.29 -0.42 -23.09
N GLU A 504 -8.39 -1.05 -22.65
CA GLU A 504 -9.43 -1.50 -23.58
C GLU A 504 -10.25 -0.36 -24.22
N LEU A 505 -10.14 0.86 -23.69
CA LEU A 505 -10.75 2.07 -24.29
C LEU A 505 -9.87 2.66 -25.40
N GLY A 506 -8.58 2.30 -25.43
CA GLY A 506 -7.60 2.83 -26.36
C GLY A 506 -6.28 3.19 -25.68
N MET A 507 -5.47 3.94 -26.42
CA MET A 507 -4.18 4.44 -25.98
C MET A 507 -4.36 5.81 -25.35
N ILE A 508 -4.01 5.94 -24.07
CA ILE A 508 -4.18 7.17 -23.30
C ILE A 508 -2.86 7.54 -22.59
N PRO A 509 -2.63 8.83 -22.29
CA PRO A 509 -1.53 9.22 -21.41
C PRO A 509 -1.86 8.88 -19.96
N CYS A 510 -0.82 8.76 -19.11
CA CYS A 510 -0.97 8.46 -17.67
C CYS A 510 -1.89 9.45 -16.93
N SER A 511 -1.91 10.72 -17.34
CA SER A 511 -2.75 11.76 -16.74
C SER A 511 -4.26 11.56 -16.96
N SER A 512 -4.66 10.69 -17.90
CA SER A 512 -6.08 10.43 -18.21
C SER A 512 -6.74 9.35 -17.35
N VAL A 513 -5.97 8.68 -16.47
CA VAL A 513 -6.50 7.67 -15.53
C VAL A 513 -7.72 8.16 -14.73
N PRO A 514 -7.72 9.36 -14.08
CA PRO A 514 -8.89 9.84 -13.33
C PRO A 514 -10.09 10.16 -14.23
N VAL A 515 -9.85 10.54 -15.50
CA VAL A 515 -10.93 10.77 -16.47
C VAL A 515 -11.65 9.47 -16.78
N VAL A 516 -10.89 8.39 -17.01
CA VAL A 516 -11.45 7.06 -17.24
C VAL A 516 -12.21 6.56 -16.01
N LEU A 517 -11.67 6.77 -14.80
CA LEU A 517 -12.37 6.42 -13.55
C LEU A 517 -13.73 7.14 -13.46
N ARG A 518 -13.77 8.44 -13.78
CA ARG A 518 -15.02 9.21 -13.77
C ARG A 518 -16.05 8.68 -14.77
N VAL A 519 -15.66 8.45 -16.03
CA VAL A 519 -16.56 7.93 -17.07
C VAL A 519 -17.07 6.53 -16.72
N LYS A 520 -16.20 5.66 -16.21
CA LYS A 520 -16.60 4.30 -15.79
C LYS A 520 -17.45 4.28 -14.53
N SER A 521 -17.39 5.32 -13.70
CA SER A 521 -18.20 5.43 -12.47
C SER A 521 -19.58 6.02 -12.72
N SER A 522 -19.79 6.72 -13.84
CA SER A 522 -21.12 7.19 -14.26
C SER A 522 -21.91 6.11 -15.01
N ASP A 523 -21.22 5.21 -15.73
CA ASP A 523 -21.84 4.10 -16.48
C ASP A 523 -22.15 2.87 -15.62
N GLN A 524 -21.70 2.85 -14.36
CA GLN A 524 -21.94 1.79 -13.39
C GLN A 524 -22.86 2.32 -12.30
#